data_AF-A0A5C7DZN3-F1
#
_entry.id   AF-A0A5C7DZN3-F1
#
_cell.length_a   1.000
_cell.length_b   1.000
_cell.length_c   1.000
_cell.angle_alpha   90.00
_cell.angle_beta   90.00
_cell.angle_gamma   90.00
#
_symmetry.space_group_name_H-M   'P 1'
#
loop_
_entity.id
_entity.type
_entity.pdbx_description
1 polymer ?
#
loop_
_entity_poly.entity_id
_entity_poly.type
_entity_poly.pdbx_seq_one_letter_code
_entity_poly.pdbx_strand_id
1 'polypeptide(L)'
;MIIAICFLIIAISFYFKSKKNLFNQFIYENFAYITGITSFICFAFTLLETNYEKNLYYLILIPIFIFLINFIKKETTSPSLNIQANQQRYFDEVDGEAIYAFYKNRKVIKSNRVEVLVNEESKKLIKHGYIVPEFFLNYKNMELTKIEKLEEIENYELYNVIFKKAQDFIKQQEININYETRLKENNNCLEFFLLDLWESYTSRFNIGVANLDILAKNEKEIDFLGAVDLIHLNCIKRKGAVTYYKYLEFKDRIKEYLKDNINENPTNDEVFDESYALENDSDKTEYKG
;
A
#
# COMPACT_ATOMS: atom_id res chain seq x y z
N MET A 1 8.66 6.54 65.36
CA MET A 1 8.45 5.08 65.39
C MET A 1 7.25 4.61 64.56
N ILE A 2 6.03 5.13 64.78
CA ILE A 2 4.81 4.70 64.04
C ILE A 2 4.96 4.84 62.51
N ILE A 3 5.50 5.96 62.03
CA ILE A 3 5.70 6.23 60.61
C ILE A 3 6.65 5.22 59.95
N ALA A 4 7.72 4.82 60.64
CA ALA A 4 8.65 3.80 60.15
C ALA A 4 7.95 2.43 60.04
N ILE A 5 7.16 2.04 61.05
CA ILE A 5 6.40 0.79 61.03
C ILE A 5 5.40 0.78 59.85
N CYS A 6 4.73 1.91 59.57
CA CYS A 6 3.85 2.04 58.42
C CYS A 6 4.59 1.83 57.08
N PHE A 7 5.76 2.46 56.89
CA PHE A 7 6.55 2.27 55.67
C PHE A 7 7.08 0.84 55.53
N LEU A 8 7.44 0.18 56.63
CA LEU A 8 7.87 -1.22 56.63
C LEU A 8 6.74 -2.16 56.16
N ILE A 9 5.52 -1.95 56.68
CA ILE A 9 4.34 -2.74 56.28
C ILE A 9 4.05 -2.55 54.78
N ILE A 10 4.16 -1.31 54.28
CA ILE A 10 3.97 -1.01 52.85
C ILE A 10 5.06 -1.66 51.99
N ALA A 11 6.32 -1.64 52.43
CA ALA A 11 7.43 -2.28 51.75
C ALA A 11 7.22 -3.79 51.62
N ILE A 12 6.82 -4.44 52.71
CA ILE A 12 6.51 -5.88 52.74
C ILE A 12 5.33 -6.20 51.82
N SER A 13 4.29 -5.36 51.82
CA SER A 13 3.13 -5.52 50.91
C SER A 13 3.54 -5.46 49.44
N PHE A 14 4.38 -4.49 49.06
CA PHE A 14 4.90 -4.39 47.68
C PHE A 14 5.81 -5.56 47.32
N TYR A 15 6.62 -6.05 48.24
CA TYR A 15 7.46 -7.24 48.02
C TYR A 15 6.62 -8.50 47.76
N PHE A 16 5.56 -8.74 48.53
CA PHE A 16 4.67 -9.86 48.24
C PHE A 16 3.89 -9.69 46.94
N LYS A 17 3.53 -8.45 46.59
CA LYS A 17 2.84 -8.13 45.34
C LYS A 17 3.75 -8.32 44.13
N SER A 18 5.06 -8.06 44.25
CA SER A 18 6.02 -8.30 43.19
C SER A 18 6.14 -9.78 42.82
N LYS A 19 6.11 -10.68 43.81
CA LYS A 19 6.14 -12.13 43.58
C LYS A 19 4.87 -12.68 42.90
N LYS A 20 3.75 -11.95 42.97
CA LYS A 20 2.48 -12.35 42.36
C LYS A 20 2.25 -11.77 40.96
N ASN A 21 2.90 -10.66 40.61
CA ASN A 21 2.71 -9.99 39.32
C ASN A 21 4.03 -9.95 38.53
N LEU A 22 4.27 -11.01 37.75
CA LEU A 22 5.48 -11.20 36.94
C LEU A 22 5.73 -10.05 35.96
N PHE A 23 4.67 -9.48 35.36
CA PHE A 23 4.80 -8.42 34.35
C PHE A 23 5.34 -7.11 34.95
N ASN A 24 4.99 -6.81 36.20
CA ASN A 24 5.40 -5.61 36.91
C ASN A 24 6.36 -5.91 38.08
N GLN A 25 6.97 -7.11 38.09
CA GLN A 25 7.79 -7.58 39.21
C GLN A 25 8.91 -6.59 39.52
N PHE A 26 9.63 -6.15 38.50
CA PHE A 26 10.74 -5.19 38.65
C PHE A 26 10.30 -3.86 39.28
N ILE A 27 9.12 -3.37 38.92
CA ILE A 27 8.57 -2.11 39.46
C ILE A 27 8.25 -2.27 40.94
N TYR A 28 7.53 -3.34 41.30
CA TYR A 28 7.13 -3.59 42.68
C TYR A 28 8.32 -3.94 43.60
N GLU A 29 9.34 -4.64 43.10
CA GLU A 29 10.58 -4.91 43.86
C GLU A 29 11.33 -3.60 44.16
N ASN A 30 11.51 -2.73 43.17
CA ASN A 30 12.17 -1.43 43.38
C ASN A 30 11.40 -0.53 44.36
N PHE A 31 10.07 -0.47 44.27
CA PHE A 31 9.26 0.26 45.25
C PHE A 31 9.37 -0.32 46.68
N ALA A 32 9.42 -1.65 46.82
CA ALA A 32 9.62 -2.30 48.10
C ALA A 32 10.99 -1.95 48.71
N TYR A 33 12.06 -1.96 47.90
CA TYR A 33 13.40 -1.58 48.37
C TYR A 33 13.48 -0.11 48.79
N ILE A 34 12.93 0.81 48.00
CA ILE A 34 12.94 2.25 48.31
C ILE A 34 12.15 2.52 49.60
N THR A 35 10.95 1.96 49.73
CA THR A 35 10.12 2.16 50.93
C THR A 35 10.73 1.49 52.18
N GLY A 36 11.40 0.35 52.01
CA GLY A 36 12.15 -0.31 53.09
C GLY A 36 13.36 0.50 53.59
N ILE A 37 14.16 1.05 52.68
CA ILE A 37 15.28 1.94 53.02
C ILE A 37 14.78 3.20 53.73
N THR A 38 13.68 3.79 53.23
CA THR A 38 13.06 4.96 53.85
C THR A 38 12.58 4.67 55.27
N SER A 39 11.97 3.50 55.51
CA SER A 39 11.59 3.03 56.84
C SER A 39 12.80 2.93 57.77
N PHE A 40 13.92 2.38 57.30
CA PHE A 40 15.14 2.23 58.09
C PHE A 40 15.75 3.59 58.44
N ILE A 41 15.79 4.52 57.49
CA ILE A 41 16.26 5.90 57.71
C ILE A 41 15.37 6.60 58.76
N CYS A 42 14.03 6.54 58.61
CA CYS A 42 13.11 7.10 59.59
C CYS A 42 13.29 6.49 60.99
N PHE A 43 13.61 5.19 61.08
CA PHE A 43 13.89 4.52 62.34
C PHE A 43 15.22 4.97 62.97
N ALA A 44 16.29 5.08 62.16
CA ALA A 44 17.59 5.56 62.61
C ALA A 44 17.54 7.00 63.14
N PHE A 45 16.79 7.89 62.46
CA PHE A 45 16.56 9.26 62.95
C PHE A 45 15.80 9.29 64.29
N THR A 46 14.84 8.38 64.51
CA THR A 46 14.13 8.30 65.79
C THR A 46 14.98 7.78 66.95
N LEU A 47 16.12 7.13 66.68
CA LEU A 47 17.07 6.68 67.71
C LEU A 47 18.13 7.74 68.05
N LEU A 48 18.41 8.67 67.13
CA LEU A 48 19.45 9.69 67.26
C LEU A 48 18.95 10.99 67.90
N GLU A 49 17.64 11.27 67.85
CA GLU A 49 17.06 12.49 68.42
C GLU A 49 16.55 12.27 69.85
N THR A 50 17.15 12.97 70.82
CA THR A 50 16.73 12.96 72.24
C THR A 50 15.62 13.98 72.56
N ASN A 51 15.36 14.94 71.67
CA ASN A 51 14.27 15.91 71.79
C ASN A 51 13.38 15.86 70.54
N TYR A 52 12.09 15.55 70.74
CA TYR A 52 11.05 15.52 69.70
C TYR A 52 10.63 16.93 69.26
N GLU A 53 11.57 17.75 68.79
CA GLU A 53 11.19 18.93 68.01
C GLU A 53 10.93 18.52 66.57
N LYS A 54 9.91 19.12 65.95
CA LYS A 54 9.37 18.77 64.63
C LYS A 54 10.44 18.97 63.54
N ASN A 55 11.27 17.95 63.36
CA ASN A 55 12.41 18.02 62.47
C ASN A 55 11.96 17.90 61.01
N LEU A 56 11.99 19.02 60.29
CA LEU A 56 11.62 19.18 58.87
C LEU A 56 12.46 18.34 57.89
N TYR A 57 13.46 17.60 58.38
CA TYR A 57 14.36 16.76 57.57
C TYR A 57 13.63 15.69 56.74
N TYR A 58 12.45 15.22 57.16
CA TYR A 58 11.66 14.26 56.36
C TYR A 58 11.12 14.86 55.05
N LEU A 59 11.04 16.19 54.92
CA LEU A 59 10.59 16.85 53.68
C LEU A 59 11.60 16.69 52.54
N ILE A 60 12.88 16.42 52.84
CA ILE A 60 13.92 16.16 51.84
C ILE A 60 13.64 14.85 51.07
N LEU A 61 12.86 13.93 51.66
CA LEU A 61 12.49 12.67 51.01
C LEU A 61 11.48 12.86 49.87
N ILE A 62 10.68 13.93 49.90
CA ILE A 62 9.66 14.23 48.88
C ILE A 62 10.28 14.43 47.48
N PRO A 63 11.26 15.33 47.28
CA PRO A 63 11.89 15.50 45.96
C PRO A 63 12.63 14.24 45.49
N ILE A 64 13.20 13.45 46.40
CA ILE A 64 13.83 12.16 46.07
C ILE A 64 12.77 11.17 45.54
N PHE A 65 11.60 11.13 46.17
CA PHE A 65 10.50 10.27 45.75
C PHE A 65 9.95 10.67 44.37
N ILE A 66 9.80 11.97 44.12
CA ILE A 66 9.36 12.50 42.81
C ILE A 66 10.37 12.16 41.72
N PHE A 67 11.67 12.33 42.00
CA PHE A 67 12.74 11.98 41.06
C PHE A 67 12.72 10.48 40.71
N LEU A 68 12.59 9.61 41.72
CA LEU A 68 12.54 8.16 41.52
C LEU A 68 11.31 7.72 40.71
N ILE A 69 10.13 8.31 40.96
CA ILE A 69 8.91 8.03 40.18
C ILE A 69 9.11 8.41 38.71
N ASN A 70 9.70 9.58 38.43
CA ASN A 70 9.96 10.02 37.06
C ASN A 70 11.01 9.13 36.37
N PHE A 71 12.03 8.69 37.09
CA PHE A 71 13.04 7.76 36.57
C PHE A 71 12.42 6.41 36.20
N ILE A 72 11.59 5.83 37.08
CA ILE A 72 10.88 4.57 36.81
C ILE A 72 9.93 4.73 35.63
N LYS A 73 9.18 5.85 35.55
CA LYS A 73 8.27 6.11 34.43
C LYS A 73 9.00 6.13 33.09
N LYS A 74 10.18 6.76 33.01
CA LYS A 74 11.00 6.83 31.79
C LYS A 74 11.50 5.44 31.35
N GLU A 75 11.96 4.62 32.29
CA GLU A 75 12.49 3.28 31.99
C GLU A 75 11.39 2.24 31.70
N THR A 76 10.16 2.48 32.17
CA THR A 76 9.02 1.56 31.98
C THR A 76 8.13 1.91 30.79
N THR A 77 8.22 3.12 30.25
CA THR A 77 7.58 3.44 28.97
C THR A 77 8.29 2.69 27.86
N SER A 78 7.68 1.59 27.40
CA SER A 78 8.13 0.91 26.20
C SER A 78 8.11 1.88 25.01
N PRO A 79 9.12 1.85 24.13
CA PRO A 79 9.07 2.63 22.90
C PRO A 79 7.81 2.23 22.13
N SER A 80 7.03 3.22 21.71
CA SER A 80 5.84 2.99 20.91
C SER A 80 6.24 2.24 19.64
N LEU A 81 5.67 1.05 19.44
CA LEU A 81 5.92 0.26 18.24
C LEU A 81 5.16 0.93 17.09
N ASN A 82 5.87 1.75 16.31
CA ASN A 82 5.33 2.33 15.09
C ASN A 82 5.19 1.22 14.05
N ILE A 83 4.03 0.58 14.02
CA ILE A 83 3.66 -0.34 12.95
C ILE A 83 3.32 0.52 11.73
N GLN A 84 4.31 0.71 10.86
CA GLN A 84 4.08 1.29 9.55
C GLN A 84 3.62 0.17 8.61
N ALA A 85 2.31 0.10 8.37
CA ALA A 85 1.77 -0.85 7.40
C ALA A 85 2.24 -0.45 5.99
N ASN A 86 3.12 -1.26 5.38
CA ASN A 86 3.43 -1.08 3.98
C ASN A 86 2.23 -1.57 3.17
N GLN A 87 1.59 -0.67 2.41
CA GLN A 87 0.57 -1.09 1.47
C GLN A 87 1.22 -2.00 0.43
N GLN A 88 0.64 -3.18 0.17
CA GLN A 88 1.10 -4.01 -0.93
C GLN A 88 0.95 -3.23 -2.24
N ARG A 89 2.05 -3.10 -2.98
CA ARG A 89 2.09 -2.45 -4.28
C ARG A 89 2.54 -3.47 -5.31
N TYR A 90 1.92 -3.45 -6.48
CA TYR A 90 2.34 -4.28 -7.61
C TYR A 90 3.60 -3.73 -8.29
N PHE A 91 3.87 -2.44 -8.14
CA PHE A 91 5.01 -1.73 -8.72
C PHE A 91 5.69 -0.94 -7.61
N ASP A 92 6.96 -1.25 -7.36
CA ASP A 92 7.74 -0.62 -6.28
C ASP A 92 8.24 0.77 -6.68
N GLU A 93 8.30 1.04 -7.98
CA GLU A 93 8.74 2.30 -8.57
C GLU A 93 7.74 3.45 -8.38
N VAL A 94 6.51 3.13 -7.93
CA VAL A 94 5.43 4.10 -7.74
C VAL A 94 5.07 4.23 -6.27
N ASP A 95 5.34 5.41 -5.72
CA ASP A 95 5.00 5.73 -4.34
C ASP A 95 3.55 6.15 -4.12
N GLY A 96 2.97 5.75 -2.98
CA GLY A 96 1.62 6.14 -2.59
C GLY A 96 1.46 7.65 -2.47
N GLU A 97 2.50 8.35 -2.03
CA GLU A 97 2.54 9.81 -1.99
C GLU A 97 2.54 10.43 -3.40
N ALA A 98 3.28 9.82 -4.34
CA ALA A 98 3.30 10.26 -5.73
C ALA A 98 1.94 10.05 -6.42
N ILE A 99 1.30 8.89 -6.21
CA ILE A 99 -0.08 8.64 -6.66
C ILE A 99 -1.03 9.69 -6.08
N TYR A 100 -0.94 9.93 -4.77
CA TYR A 100 -1.80 10.92 -4.11
C TYR A 100 -1.61 12.32 -4.70
N ALA A 101 -0.36 12.75 -4.88
CA ALA A 101 -0.03 14.04 -5.47
C ALA A 101 -0.57 14.18 -6.90
N PHE A 102 -0.38 13.15 -7.74
CA PHE A 102 -0.82 13.13 -9.13
C PHE A 102 -2.35 13.26 -9.26
N TYR A 103 -3.11 12.55 -8.42
CA TYR A 103 -4.58 12.58 -8.48
C TYR A 103 -5.23 13.62 -7.56
N LYS A 104 -4.46 14.36 -6.76
CA LYS A 104 -4.98 15.35 -5.79
C LYS A 104 -5.92 16.34 -6.45
N ASN A 105 -5.58 16.82 -7.64
CA ASN A 105 -6.34 17.83 -8.37
C ASN A 105 -7.68 17.30 -8.93
N ARG A 106 -7.86 15.97 -8.97
CA ARG A 106 -9.13 15.34 -9.40
C ARG A 106 -10.09 15.11 -8.24
N LYS A 107 -9.66 15.36 -6.99
CA LYS A 107 -10.46 15.12 -5.79
C LYS A 107 -10.98 16.44 -5.21
N VAL A 108 -12.27 16.49 -4.91
CA VAL A 108 -12.91 17.57 -4.15
C VAL A 108 -13.30 17.00 -2.78
N ILE A 109 -12.60 17.45 -1.74
CA ILE A 109 -12.85 17.02 -0.37
C ILE A 109 -13.99 17.86 0.21
N LYS A 110 -15.13 17.23 0.50
CA LYS A 110 -16.27 17.83 1.20
C LYS A 110 -16.31 17.32 2.65
N SER A 111 -17.12 17.96 3.49
CA SER A 111 -17.21 17.65 4.92
C SER A 111 -17.61 16.20 5.24
N ASN A 112 -18.38 15.56 4.35
CA ASN A 112 -18.92 14.21 4.55
C ASN A 112 -18.48 13.20 3.48
N ARG A 113 -17.76 13.62 2.43
CA ARG A 113 -17.35 12.74 1.33
C ARG A 113 -16.20 13.31 0.51
N VAL A 114 -15.53 12.45 -0.25
CA VAL A 114 -14.58 12.84 -1.29
C VAL A 114 -15.23 12.60 -2.64
N GLU A 115 -15.39 13.66 -3.43
CA GLU A 115 -15.88 13.56 -4.80
C GLU A 115 -14.69 13.49 -5.77
N VAL A 116 -14.81 12.67 -6.81
CA VAL A 116 -13.81 12.59 -7.89
C VAL A 116 -14.40 13.21 -9.14
N LEU A 117 -13.72 14.21 -9.70
CA LEU A 117 -14.09 14.83 -10.96
C LEU A 117 -13.72 13.87 -12.10
N VAL A 118 -14.74 13.25 -12.69
CA VAL A 118 -14.59 12.40 -13.86
C VAL A 118 -15.14 13.13 -15.07
N ASN A 119 -14.32 13.23 -16.13
CA ASN A 119 -14.81 13.72 -17.41
C ASN A 119 -15.56 12.56 -18.11
N GLU A 120 -16.89 12.52 -17.97
CA GLU A 120 -17.71 11.48 -18.61
C GLU A 120 -17.68 11.57 -20.14
N GLU A 121 -17.60 12.78 -20.68
CA GLU A 121 -17.53 13.03 -22.11
C GLU A 121 -16.26 12.44 -22.74
N SER A 122 -15.15 12.34 -22.02
CA SER A 122 -13.93 11.73 -22.59
C SER A 122 -14.12 10.25 -22.94
N LYS A 123 -15.04 9.56 -22.26
CA LYS A 123 -15.31 8.13 -22.48
C LYS A 123 -16.27 7.86 -23.64
N LYS A 124 -17.05 8.84 -24.09
CA LYS A 124 -18.09 8.65 -25.12
C LYS A 124 -17.48 8.53 -26.52
N LEU A 125 -17.87 7.48 -27.25
CA LEU A 125 -17.54 7.26 -28.66
C LEU A 125 -18.39 8.11 -29.61
N ILE A 126 -19.61 8.45 -29.21
CA ILE A 126 -20.53 9.30 -29.96
C ILE A 126 -20.80 10.56 -29.14
N LYS A 127 -20.51 11.72 -29.73
CA LYS A 127 -20.79 13.03 -29.15
C LYS A 127 -21.71 13.79 -30.08
N HIS A 128 -22.85 14.24 -29.57
CA HIS A 128 -23.83 15.01 -30.34
C HIS A 128 -24.25 14.33 -31.67
N GLY A 129 -24.37 12.99 -31.68
CA GLY A 129 -24.73 12.22 -32.88
C GLY A 129 -23.59 11.93 -33.85
N TYR A 130 -22.36 12.37 -33.56
CA TYR A 130 -21.18 12.12 -34.39
C TYR A 130 -20.20 11.19 -33.68
N ILE A 131 -19.61 10.25 -34.44
CA ILE A 131 -18.51 9.41 -33.96
C ILE A 131 -17.28 10.30 -33.75
N VAL A 132 -16.66 10.19 -32.58
CA VAL A 132 -15.44 10.95 -32.26
C VAL A 132 -14.29 10.40 -33.11
N PRO A 133 -13.66 11.21 -33.99
CA PRO A 133 -12.69 10.70 -34.97
C PRO A 133 -11.30 10.45 -34.37
N GLU A 134 -11.09 10.82 -33.11
CA GLU A 134 -9.78 10.80 -32.43
C GLU A 134 -9.09 9.43 -32.47
N PHE A 135 -9.85 8.33 -32.37
CA PHE A 135 -9.27 6.99 -32.54
C PHE A 135 -8.61 6.83 -33.92
N PHE A 136 -9.28 7.20 -35.00
CA PHE A 136 -8.76 7.06 -36.36
C PHE A 136 -7.59 8.00 -36.62
N LEU A 137 -7.66 9.23 -36.08
CA LEU A 137 -6.57 10.20 -36.15
C LEU A 137 -5.32 9.66 -35.45
N ASN A 138 -5.48 9.17 -34.22
CA ASN A 138 -4.38 8.62 -33.43
C ASN A 138 -3.86 7.33 -34.05
N TYR A 139 -4.72 6.44 -34.55
CA TYR A 139 -4.31 5.24 -35.27
C TYR A 139 -3.43 5.55 -36.47
N LYS A 140 -3.78 6.57 -37.26
CA LYS A 140 -2.96 6.99 -38.41
C LYS A 140 -1.63 7.62 -38.00
N ASN A 141 -1.62 8.42 -36.92
CA ASN A 141 -0.48 9.27 -36.58
C ASN A 141 0.45 8.69 -35.50
N MET A 142 0.01 7.69 -34.72
CA MET A 142 0.79 7.17 -33.60
C MET A 142 1.92 6.27 -34.10
N GLU A 143 3.16 6.75 -33.97
CA GLU A 143 4.36 5.97 -34.27
C GLU A 143 4.80 5.16 -33.06
N LEU A 144 5.02 3.86 -33.28
CA LEU A 144 5.47 2.93 -32.24
C LEU A 144 6.99 3.02 -32.07
N THR A 145 7.47 2.67 -30.89
CA THR A 145 8.88 2.77 -30.53
C THR A 145 9.65 1.59 -31.08
N LYS A 146 10.67 1.87 -31.89
CA LYS A 146 11.60 0.86 -32.40
C LYS A 146 12.89 0.90 -31.60
N ILE A 147 13.39 -0.29 -31.26
CA ILE A 147 14.69 -0.48 -30.58
C ILE A 147 15.48 -1.55 -31.31
N GLU A 148 16.80 -1.40 -31.46
CA GLU A 148 17.61 -2.41 -32.14
C GLU A 148 18.10 -3.50 -31.19
N LYS A 149 18.36 -3.12 -29.93
CA LYS A 149 18.82 -4.00 -28.85
C LYS A 149 17.94 -3.88 -27.61
N LEU A 150 17.85 -4.96 -26.84
CA LEU A 150 17.04 -5.01 -25.63
C LEU A 150 17.50 -4.01 -24.56
N GLU A 151 18.80 -3.72 -24.50
CA GLU A 151 19.41 -2.75 -23.57
C GLU A 151 18.82 -1.34 -23.71
N GLU A 152 18.31 -0.98 -24.90
CA GLU A 152 17.71 0.33 -25.15
C GLU A 152 16.40 0.56 -24.38
N ILE A 153 15.76 -0.51 -23.88
CA ILE A 153 14.56 -0.41 -23.04
C ILE A 153 14.81 0.45 -21.81
N GLU A 154 16.04 0.44 -21.27
CA GLU A 154 16.40 1.22 -20.07
C GLU A 154 16.22 2.73 -20.25
N ASN A 155 16.26 3.24 -21.49
CA ASN A 155 16.01 4.65 -21.80
C ASN A 155 14.54 5.06 -21.63
N TYR A 156 13.63 4.09 -21.57
CA TYR A 156 12.20 4.28 -21.47
C TYR A 156 11.69 3.78 -20.12
N GLU A 157 11.66 4.67 -19.15
CA GLU A 157 11.31 4.40 -17.75
C GLU A 157 10.06 3.51 -17.60
N LEU A 158 8.94 3.91 -18.22
CA LEU A 158 7.68 3.17 -18.14
C LEU A 158 7.78 1.77 -18.73
N TYR A 159 8.36 1.65 -19.92
CA TYR A 159 8.52 0.38 -20.63
C TYR A 159 9.48 -0.55 -19.87
N ASN A 160 10.52 -0.01 -19.26
CA ASN A 160 11.47 -0.77 -18.44
C ASN A 160 10.82 -1.33 -17.17
N VAL A 161 9.98 -0.55 -16.49
CA VAL A 161 9.21 -1.02 -15.31
C VAL A 161 8.32 -2.20 -15.69
N ILE A 162 7.58 -2.08 -16.79
CA ILE A 162 6.71 -3.16 -17.28
C ILE A 162 7.53 -4.38 -17.70
N PHE A 163 8.66 -4.16 -18.38
CA PHE A 163 9.54 -5.25 -18.79
C PHE A 163 10.07 -6.03 -17.59
N LYS A 164 10.65 -5.35 -16.59
CA LYS A 164 11.15 -5.98 -15.36
C LYS A 164 10.06 -6.76 -14.65
N LYS A 165 8.85 -6.20 -14.58
CA LYS A 165 7.72 -6.90 -13.97
C LYS A 165 7.33 -8.16 -14.74
N ALA A 166 7.31 -8.11 -16.07
CA ALA A 166 7.09 -9.29 -16.90
C ALA A 166 8.19 -10.34 -16.67
N GLN A 167 9.46 -9.94 -16.59
CA GLN A 167 10.58 -10.83 -16.27
C GLN A 167 10.41 -11.51 -14.92
N ASP A 168 9.95 -10.80 -13.90
CA ASP A 168 9.67 -11.38 -12.58
C ASP A 168 8.62 -12.48 -12.66
N PHE A 169 7.53 -12.29 -13.42
CA PHE A 169 6.49 -13.32 -13.58
C PHE A 169 6.98 -14.52 -14.39
N ILE A 170 7.76 -14.28 -15.43
CA ILE A 170 8.37 -15.34 -16.24
C ILE A 170 9.30 -16.18 -15.36
N LYS A 171 10.10 -15.52 -14.51
CA LYS A 171 11.01 -16.17 -13.56
C LYS A 171 10.26 -16.96 -12.49
N GLN A 172 9.15 -16.43 -11.97
CA GLN A 172 8.29 -17.14 -11.02
C GLN A 172 7.64 -18.38 -11.62
N GLN A 173 7.41 -18.39 -12.93
CA GLN A 173 6.91 -19.55 -13.68
C GLN A 173 8.03 -20.50 -14.13
N GLU A 174 9.30 -20.21 -13.81
CA GLU A 174 10.48 -20.98 -14.20
C GLU A 174 10.61 -21.18 -15.72
N ILE A 175 10.09 -20.24 -16.51
CA ILE A 175 10.13 -20.32 -17.98
C ILE A 175 11.43 -19.68 -18.48
N ASN A 176 12.19 -20.43 -19.29
CA ASN A 176 13.37 -19.91 -19.95
C ASN A 176 13.00 -19.29 -21.31
N ILE A 177 13.26 -18.00 -21.49
CA ILE A 177 12.88 -17.24 -22.69
C ILE A 177 14.10 -16.50 -23.21
N ASN A 178 14.28 -16.54 -24.53
CA ASN A 178 15.22 -15.65 -25.22
C ASN A 178 14.51 -14.34 -25.59
N TYR A 179 14.72 -13.29 -24.79
CA TYR A 179 14.10 -11.98 -24.98
C TYR A 179 14.51 -11.30 -26.29
N GLU A 180 15.75 -11.47 -26.75
CA GLU A 180 16.25 -10.91 -28.02
C GLU A 180 15.53 -11.52 -29.23
N THR A 181 15.31 -12.84 -29.20
CA THR A 181 14.52 -13.49 -30.25
C THR A 181 13.07 -13.01 -30.25
N ARG A 182 12.45 -12.89 -29.07
CA ARG A 182 11.08 -12.39 -28.92
C ARG A 182 10.93 -10.94 -29.37
N LEU A 183 11.92 -10.09 -29.13
CA LEU A 183 11.92 -8.71 -29.61
C LEU A 183 11.92 -8.66 -31.15
N LYS A 184 12.74 -9.50 -31.79
CA LYS A 184 12.79 -9.61 -33.26
C LYS A 184 11.50 -10.16 -33.86
N GLU A 185 10.89 -11.17 -33.23
CA GLU A 185 9.58 -11.70 -33.63
C GLU A 185 8.48 -10.64 -33.58
N ASN A 186 8.62 -9.62 -32.71
CA ASN A 186 7.71 -8.48 -32.62
C ASN A 186 8.20 -7.26 -33.45
N ASN A 187 8.96 -7.52 -34.52
CA ASN A 187 9.50 -6.51 -35.44
C ASN A 187 10.29 -5.40 -34.74
N ASN A 188 11.01 -5.71 -33.65
CA ASN A 188 11.77 -4.73 -32.87
C ASN A 188 10.90 -3.57 -32.34
N CYS A 189 9.59 -3.80 -32.22
CA CYS A 189 8.64 -2.82 -31.72
C CYS A 189 8.47 -3.03 -30.22
N LEU A 190 8.82 -2.03 -29.42
CA LEU A 190 8.85 -2.16 -27.97
C LEU A 190 7.45 -2.39 -27.39
N GLU A 191 6.45 -1.64 -27.86
CA GLU A 191 5.06 -1.83 -27.43
C GLU A 191 4.56 -3.23 -27.75
N PHE A 192 4.80 -3.75 -28.96
CA PHE A 192 4.36 -5.10 -29.33
C PHE A 192 5.11 -6.19 -28.58
N PHE A 193 6.42 -6.02 -28.38
CA PHE A 193 7.23 -6.94 -27.60
C PHE A 193 6.72 -7.05 -26.15
N LEU A 194 6.44 -5.92 -25.51
CA LEU A 194 5.93 -5.94 -24.13
C LEU A 194 4.51 -6.48 -24.05
N LEU A 195 3.64 -6.12 -24.99
CA LEU A 195 2.29 -6.68 -25.10
C LEU A 195 2.34 -8.21 -25.28
N ASP A 196 3.22 -8.74 -26.12
CA ASP A 196 3.42 -10.18 -26.32
C ASP A 196 3.88 -10.91 -25.06
N LEU A 197 4.84 -10.34 -24.32
CA LEU A 197 5.25 -10.89 -23.04
C LEU A 197 4.12 -10.82 -22.00
N TRP A 198 3.37 -9.73 -21.99
CA TRP A 198 2.27 -9.54 -21.04
C TRP A 198 1.14 -10.54 -21.30
N GLU A 199 0.68 -10.64 -22.54
CA GLU A 199 -0.34 -11.61 -22.95
C GLU A 199 0.07 -13.05 -22.61
N SER A 200 1.31 -13.41 -22.94
CA SER A 200 1.79 -14.79 -22.82
C SER A 200 2.01 -15.23 -21.37
N TYR A 201 2.41 -14.32 -20.48
CA TYR A 201 2.97 -14.72 -19.18
C TYR A 201 2.32 -14.05 -17.96
N THR A 202 1.42 -13.08 -18.10
CA THR A 202 0.87 -12.36 -16.94
C THR A 202 -0.61 -12.61 -16.67
N SER A 203 -1.31 -13.36 -17.54
CA SER A 203 -2.76 -13.64 -17.44
C SER A 203 -3.19 -14.19 -16.06
N ARG A 204 -2.35 -15.00 -15.43
CA ARG A 204 -2.64 -15.62 -14.11
C ARG A 204 -2.52 -14.66 -12.92
N PHE A 205 -1.84 -13.51 -13.09
CA PHE A 205 -1.46 -12.67 -11.95
C PHE A 205 -2.46 -11.54 -11.65
N ASN A 206 -3.47 -11.31 -12.51
CA ASN A 206 -4.50 -10.27 -12.38
C ASN A 206 -3.97 -8.94 -11.82
N ILE A 207 -3.09 -8.27 -12.58
CA ILE A 207 -2.38 -7.06 -12.13
C ILE A 207 -2.85 -5.85 -12.90
N GLY A 208 -3.35 -4.86 -12.16
CA GLY A 208 -3.69 -3.55 -12.72
C GLY A 208 -2.46 -2.70 -12.95
N VAL A 209 -2.36 -2.10 -14.15
CA VAL A 209 -1.29 -1.16 -14.52
C VAL A 209 -1.67 0.31 -14.29
N ALA A 210 -2.84 0.57 -13.69
CA ALA A 210 -3.39 1.92 -13.55
C ALA A 210 -2.48 2.90 -12.79
N ASN A 211 -1.73 2.41 -11.80
CA ASN A 211 -0.82 3.25 -11.01
C ASN A 211 0.40 3.73 -11.81
N LEU A 212 0.73 3.07 -12.92
CA LEU A 212 1.84 3.46 -13.78
C LEU A 212 1.54 4.70 -14.64
N ASP A 213 0.29 5.19 -14.64
CA ASP A 213 -0.08 6.44 -15.30
C ASP A 213 0.77 7.62 -14.85
N ILE A 214 1.34 7.56 -13.64
CA ILE A 214 2.21 8.62 -13.11
C ILE A 214 3.57 8.68 -13.81
N LEU A 215 4.02 7.57 -14.42
CA LEU A 215 5.32 7.45 -15.10
C LEU A 215 5.19 7.78 -16.59
N ALA A 216 3.98 7.83 -17.13
CA ALA A 216 3.73 8.10 -18.54
C ALA A 216 3.95 9.59 -18.88
N LYS A 217 4.86 9.85 -19.84
CA LYS A 217 5.30 11.19 -20.24
C LYS A 217 4.56 11.74 -21.46
N ASN A 218 3.91 10.88 -22.23
CA ASN A 218 3.24 11.26 -23.47
C ASN A 218 2.00 10.40 -23.73
N GLU A 219 1.17 10.82 -24.69
CA GLU A 219 -0.09 10.12 -25.04
C GLU A 219 0.13 8.69 -25.53
N LYS A 220 1.27 8.43 -26.20
CA LYS A 220 1.63 7.07 -26.66
C LYS A 220 1.84 6.12 -25.48
N GLU A 221 2.59 6.54 -24.47
CA GLU A 221 2.81 5.76 -23.25
C GLU A 221 1.51 5.53 -22.47
N ILE A 222 0.65 6.55 -22.40
CA ILE A 222 -0.69 6.43 -21.79
C ILE A 222 -1.56 5.42 -22.55
N ASP A 223 -1.51 5.46 -23.89
CA ASP A 223 -2.23 4.51 -24.73
C ASP A 223 -1.66 3.09 -24.59
N PHE A 224 -0.34 2.93 -24.59
CA PHE A 224 0.31 1.64 -24.32
C PHE A 224 -0.14 1.05 -22.98
N LEU A 225 -0.20 1.82 -21.89
CA LEU A 225 -0.72 1.32 -20.62
C LEU A 225 -2.17 0.86 -20.69
N GLY A 226 -2.98 1.60 -21.44
CA GLY A 226 -4.33 1.15 -21.75
C GLY A 226 -4.32 -0.19 -22.48
N ALA A 227 -3.43 -0.37 -23.46
CA ALA A 227 -3.35 -1.61 -24.24
C ALA A 227 -2.91 -2.81 -23.39
N VAL A 228 -1.99 -2.61 -22.45
CA VAL A 228 -1.59 -3.63 -21.48
C VAL A 228 -2.76 -4.07 -20.59
N ASP A 229 -3.61 -3.13 -20.17
CA ASP A 229 -4.86 -3.43 -19.46
C ASP A 229 -5.85 -4.19 -20.37
N LEU A 230 -5.99 -3.77 -21.64
CA LEU A 230 -6.93 -4.36 -22.60
C LEU A 230 -6.62 -5.81 -22.98
N ILE A 231 -5.35 -6.24 -22.96
CA ILE A 231 -4.95 -7.59 -23.34
C ILE A 231 -5.74 -8.68 -22.61
N HIS A 232 -6.02 -8.47 -21.32
CA HIS A 232 -6.70 -9.45 -20.48
C HIS A 232 -8.18 -9.09 -20.23
N LEU A 233 -8.70 -8.05 -20.88
CA LEU A 233 -10.08 -7.61 -20.69
C LEU A 233 -10.99 -8.12 -21.82
N ASN A 234 -12.17 -8.61 -21.43
CA ASN A 234 -13.22 -8.98 -22.38
C ASN A 234 -13.94 -7.76 -22.99
N CYS A 235 -13.66 -6.53 -22.52
CA CYS A 235 -14.28 -5.31 -23.02
C CYS A 235 -13.23 -4.28 -23.48
N ILE A 236 -13.50 -3.64 -24.63
CA ILE A 236 -12.62 -2.62 -25.19
C ILE A 236 -12.89 -1.27 -24.54
N LYS A 237 -11.88 -0.73 -23.85
CA LYS A 237 -11.82 0.65 -23.37
C LYS A 237 -11.18 1.55 -24.42
N ARG A 238 -11.56 2.82 -24.45
CA ARG A 238 -11.00 3.82 -25.38
C ARG A 238 -9.52 4.06 -25.17
N LYS A 239 -9.08 4.15 -23.91
CA LYS A 239 -7.66 4.29 -23.55
C LYS A 239 -6.95 3.00 -23.92
N GLY A 240 -5.96 3.07 -24.81
CA GLY A 240 -5.20 1.93 -25.28
C GLY A 240 -5.76 1.20 -26.49
N ALA A 241 -6.95 1.60 -26.96
CA ALA A 241 -7.55 0.98 -28.13
C ALA A 241 -6.65 1.07 -29.36
N VAL A 242 -5.90 2.16 -29.54
CA VAL A 242 -5.08 2.38 -30.73
C VAL A 242 -3.91 1.39 -30.77
N THR A 243 -3.11 1.34 -29.70
CA THR A 243 -1.96 0.45 -29.61
C THR A 243 -2.41 -1.02 -29.60
N TYR A 244 -3.50 -1.34 -28.88
CA TYR A 244 -4.08 -2.68 -28.86
C TYR A 244 -4.56 -3.12 -30.24
N TYR A 245 -5.27 -2.26 -30.98
CA TYR A 245 -5.72 -2.58 -32.34
C TYR A 245 -4.54 -2.78 -33.30
N LYS A 246 -3.51 -1.93 -33.25
CA LYS A 246 -2.27 -2.11 -34.03
C LYS A 246 -1.58 -3.44 -33.70
N TYR A 247 -1.61 -3.85 -32.44
CA TYR A 247 -1.03 -5.13 -32.01
C TYR A 247 -1.84 -6.33 -32.55
N LEU A 248 -3.17 -6.27 -32.49
CA LEU A 248 -4.02 -7.29 -33.11
C LEU A 248 -3.84 -7.38 -34.62
N GLU A 249 -3.69 -6.23 -35.30
CA GLU A 249 -3.38 -6.18 -36.73
C GLU A 249 -2.05 -6.88 -37.02
N PHE A 250 -1.02 -6.55 -36.23
CA PHE A 250 0.30 -7.14 -36.36
C PHE A 250 0.29 -8.67 -36.17
N LYS A 251 -0.55 -9.19 -35.27
CA LYS A 251 -0.73 -10.63 -35.04
C LYS A 251 -1.72 -11.31 -36.01
N ASP A 252 -2.27 -10.59 -36.99
CA ASP A 252 -3.34 -11.05 -37.91
C ASP A 252 -4.61 -11.55 -37.19
N ARG A 253 -4.90 -11.01 -36.00
CA ARG A 253 -6.03 -11.42 -35.13
C ARG A 253 -7.27 -10.56 -35.28
N ILE A 254 -7.24 -9.46 -36.04
CA ILE A 254 -8.44 -8.67 -36.32
C ILE A 254 -9.56 -9.54 -36.93
N LYS A 255 -9.19 -10.53 -37.74
CA LYS A 255 -10.13 -11.47 -38.38
C LYS A 255 -10.96 -12.27 -37.36
N GLU A 256 -10.46 -12.45 -36.14
CA GLU A 256 -11.18 -13.13 -35.06
C GLU A 256 -12.42 -12.31 -34.64
N TYR A 257 -12.33 -10.98 -34.71
CA TYR A 257 -13.40 -10.04 -34.37
C TYR A 257 -14.32 -9.69 -35.54
N LEU A 258 -13.93 -10.04 -36.78
CA LEU A 258 -14.73 -9.80 -37.99
C LEU A 258 -15.65 -10.98 -38.36
N LYS A 259 -15.51 -12.13 -37.70
CA LYS A 259 -16.42 -13.25 -37.89
C LYS A 259 -17.70 -13.00 -37.10
N ASP A 260 -18.85 -13.05 -37.77
CA ASP A 260 -20.21 -12.90 -37.18
C ASP A 260 -20.56 -13.92 -36.07
N ASN A 261 -19.63 -14.81 -35.70
CA ASN A 261 -19.74 -15.62 -34.49
C ASN A 261 -19.12 -14.85 -33.33
N ILE A 262 -19.83 -13.84 -32.84
CA ILE A 262 -19.59 -13.28 -31.51
C ILE A 262 -19.90 -14.42 -30.53
N ASN A 263 -18.90 -15.25 -30.22
CA ASN A 263 -18.93 -16.00 -28.99
C ASN A 263 -18.67 -14.94 -27.93
N GLU A 264 -19.71 -14.52 -27.20
CA GLU A 264 -19.64 -13.43 -26.19
C GLU A 264 -18.66 -13.73 -25.05
N ASN A 265 -17.96 -14.87 -25.09
CA ASN A 265 -17.02 -15.31 -24.09
C ASN A 265 -15.87 -16.14 -24.69
N PRO A 266 -14.74 -15.50 -25.10
CA PRO A 266 -13.59 -16.22 -25.63
C PRO A 266 -12.86 -17.06 -24.56
N THR A 267 -13.10 -16.81 -23.26
CA THR A 267 -12.44 -17.48 -22.12
C THR A 267 -13.24 -18.59 -21.45
N ASN A 268 -14.47 -18.90 -21.90
CA ASN A 268 -15.29 -19.96 -21.29
C ASN A 268 -15.59 -19.70 -19.80
N ASP A 269 -15.53 -18.45 -19.35
CA ASP A 269 -15.95 -18.06 -18.00
C ASP A 269 -17.47 -18.15 -17.92
N GLU A 270 -18.03 -18.64 -16.82
CA GLU A 270 -19.48 -18.69 -16.65
C GLU A 270 -20.08 -17.28 -16.83
N VAL A 271 -21.20 -17.19 -17.55
CA VAL A 271 -21.93 -15.94 -17.80
C VAL A 271 -22.03 -15.13 -16.51
N PHE A 272 -21.57 -13.88 -16.54
CA PHE A 272 -21.59 -12.97 -15.39
C PHE A 272 -23.00 -12.97 -14.78
N ASP A 273 -23.11 -13.42 -13.52
CA ASP A 273 -24.39 -13.48 -12.84
C ASP A 273 -24.85 -12.07 -12.44
N GLU A 274 -25.60 -11.42 -13.32
CA GLU A 274 -26.21 -10.12 -13.05
C GLU A 274 -27.10 -10.14 -11.80
N SER A 275 -27.64 -11.31 -11.40
CA SER A 275 -28.46 -11.41 -10.19
C SER A 275 -27.64 -11.27 -8.91
N TYR A 276 -26.40 -11.79 -8.88
CA TYR A 276 -25.46 -11.59 -7.76
C TYR A 276 -25.09 -10.11 -7.58
N ALA A 277 -24.89 -9.37 -8.67
CA ALA A 277 -24.58 -7.94 -8.62
C ALA A 277 -25.76 -7.10 -8.12
N LEU A 278 -27.00 -7.48 -8.50
CA LEU A 278 -28.22 -6.81 -8.06
C LEU A 278 -28.57 -7.10 -6.59
N GLU A 279 -28.24 -8.28 -6.07
CA GLU A 279 -28.43 -8.63 -4.65
C GLU A 279 -27.40 -7.95 -3.73
N ASN A 280 -26.18 -7.72 -4.20
CA ASN A 280 -25.09 -7.11 -3.43
C ASN A 280 -24.86 -5.63 -3.75
N ASP A 281 -25.85 -4.97 -4.36
CA ASP A 281 -25.81 -3.55 -4.66
C ASP A 281 -25.74 -2.75 -3.34
N SER A 282 -24.59 -2.12 -3.10
CA SER A 282 -24.32 -1.38 -1.86
C SER A 282 -25.32 -0.25 -1.62
N ASP A 283 -25.94 0.25 -2.68
CA ASP A 283 -26.93 1.33 -2.62
C ASP A 283 -28.27 0.86 -2.01
N LYS A 284 -28.54 -0.45 -1.98
CA LYS A 284 -29.75 -1.05 -1.37
C LYS A 284 -29.50 -1.72 -0.03
N THR A 285 -28.25 -1.77 0.42
CA THR A 285 -27.91 -2.45 1.67
C THR A 285 -28.30 -1.56 2.85
N GLU A 286 -29.32 -1.96 3.62
CA GLU A 286 -29.70 -1.26 4.86
C GLU A 286 -28.59 -1.39 5.91
N TYR A 287 -27.80 -0.34 6.09
CA TYR A 287 -26.88 -0.23 7.21
C TYR A 287 -27.67 0.00 8.50
N LYS A 288 -27.80 -1.05 9.32
CA LYS A 288 -28.27 -0.89 10.69
C LYS A 288 -27.17 -0.19 11.50
N GLY A 289 -27.45 1.06 11.89
CA GLY A 289 -26.63 1.83 12.83
C GLY A 289 -26.64 1.26 14.24
#